data_AF-A0A3P6RRS2-F1
#
_entry.id   AF-A0A3P6RRS2-F1
#
_cell.length_a   1.000
_cell.length_b   1.000
_cell.length_c   1.000
_cell.angle_alpha   90.00
_cell.angle_beta   90.00
_cell.angle_gamma   90.00
#
_symmetry.space_group_name_H-M   'P 1'
#
loop_
_entity.id
_entity.type
_entity.pdbx_description
1 polymer ?
#
loop_
_entity_poly.entity_id
_entity_poly.type
_entity_poly.pdbx_seq_one_letter_code
_entity_poly.pdbx_strand_id
1 'polypeptide(L)'
;MISPGLCNSTDSQPTCLNGGYVDPLNCTVCKCPTGFAGDFCQLIEPSGALKCGGLIPTTSKLTRMKITIAASGPERRKCVYHIRSPPRRRVMIGLQEIRGVCQEGCYNTAVEMKMIGDFRPVGYRFCCNSHSFRRMLSRGRNVPITFFARNSTLEVILYFRWVVLTPDAEDARYLNATQLAEVYTQSDADNGKV
;
A
#
# COMPACT_ATOMS: atom_id res chain seq x y z
N MET A 1 15.71 34.14 -22.27
CA MET A 1 15.62 32.68 -22.01
C MET A 1 14.25 32.42 -21.41
N ILE A 2 13.35 31.75 -22.14
CA ILE A 2 12.03 31.36 -21.63
C ILE A 2 12.25 29.98 -20.98
N SER A 3 12.08 29.86 -19.67
CA SER A 3 12.19 28.56 -19.00
C SER A 3 11.10 27.62 -19.53
N PRO A 4 11.44 26.47 -20.12
CA PRO A 4 10.44 25.51 -20.58
C PRO A 4 9.96 24.68 -19.37
N GLY A 5 8.65 24.54 -19.20
CA GLY A 5 8.09 23.45 -18.38
C GLY A 5 7.37 23.82 -17.08
N LEU A 6 6.72 24.98 -17.00
CA LEU A 6 5.63 25.17 -16.02
C LEU A 6 4.32 25.41 -16.76
N CYS A 7 3.27 24.73 -16.31
CA CYS A 7 1.90 24.98 -16.77
C CYS A 7 1.51 26.43 -16.54
N ASN A 8 0.93 27.06 -17.56
CA ASN A 8 0.48 28.43 -17.44
C ASN A 8 -0.77 28.47 -16.54
N SER A 9 -0.95 29.57 -15.80
CA SER A 9 -2.14 29.77 -14.96
C SER A 9 -3.43 29.88 -15.80
N THR A 10 -3.31 30.11 -17.10
CA THR A 10 -4.42 30.17 -18.05
C THR A 10 -4.82 28.81 -18.64
N ASP A 11 -4.02 27.76 -18.43
CA ASP A 11 -4.33 26.42 -18.94
C ASP A 11 -5.44 25.78 -18.12
N SER A 12 -6.37 25.06 -18.75
CA SER A 12 -7.35 24.27 -18.02
C SER A 12 -6.65 23.09 -17.35
N GLN A 13 -6.48 23.17 -16.03
CA GLN A 13 -5.75 22.15 -15.27
C GLN A 13 -6.66 20.99 -14.85
N PRO A 14 -6.19 19.73 -14.93
CA PRO A 14 -6.96 18.58 -14.51
C PRO A 14 -7.15 18.55 -12.99
N THR A 15 -8.27 17.98 -12.54
CA THR A 15 -8.47 17.73 -11.11
C THR A 15 -7.76 16.45 -10.69
N CYS A 16 -6.64 16.60 -9.99
CA CYS A 16 -5.87 15.46 -9.50
C CYS A 16 -6.46 14.87 -8.21
N LEU A 17 -6.65 13.55 -8.20
CA LEU A 17 -7.19 12.82 -7.05
C LEU A 17 -6.08 12.27 -6.15
N ASN A 18 -6.47 11.81 -4.96
CA ASN A 18 -5.59 11.07 -4.03
C ASN A 18 -4.28 11.78 -3.69
N GLY A 19 -4.24 13.11 -3.75
CA GLY A 19 -3.04 13.91 -3.47
C GLY A 19 -2.07 14.04 -4.64
N GLY A 20 -2.47 13.68 -5.86
CA GLY A 20 -1.71 14.01 -7.06
C GLY A 20 -1.65 15.52 -7.31
N TYR A 21 -0.70 15.93 -8.15
CA TYR A 21 -0.56 17.31 -8.62
C TYR A 21 -0.36 17.32 -10.13
N VAL A 22 -0.68 18.45 -10.78
CA VAL A 22 -0.54 18.59 -12.24
C VAL A 22 0.90 18.36 -12.65
N ASP A 23 1.15 17.54 -13.67
CA ASP A 23 2.50 17.33 -14.16
C ASP A 23 3.02 18.63 -14.81
N PRO A 24 4.08 19.26 -14.29
CA PRO A 24 4.60 20.50 -14.85
C PRO A 24 5.10 20.35 -16.30
N LEU A 25 5.42 19.12 -16.73
CA LEU A 25 5.84 18.81 -18.10
C LEU A 25 4.66 18.43 -19.01
N ASN A 26 3.50 18.09 -18.44
CA ASN A 26 2.29 17.77 -19.18
C ASN A 26 1.04 18.20 -18.39
N CYS A 27 0.57 19.40 -18.70
CA CYS A 27 -0.50 20.07 -17.97
C CYS A 27 -1.89 19.43 -18.09
N THR A 28 -2.02 18.32 -18.82
CA THR A 28 -3.28 17.57 -18.99
C THR A 28 -3.38 16.33 -18.12
N VAL A 29 -2.27 15.92 -17.48
CA VAL A 29 -2.20 14.74 -16.61
C VAL A 29 -1.63 15.10 -15.23
N CYS A 30 -1.82 14.20 -14.28
CA CYS A 30 -1.34 14.33 -12.92
C CYS A 30 -0.13 13.44 -12.66
N LYS A 31 0.85 13.96 -11.90
CA LYS A 31 1.85 13.15 -11.21
C LYS A 31 1.25 12.56 -9.95
N CYS A 32 1.29 11.23 -9.85
CA CYS A 32 0.60 10.49 -8.80
C CYS A 32 1.51 10.10 -7.64
N PRO A 33 0.98 10.11 -6.39
CA PRO A 33 1.69 9.51 -5.27
C PRO A 33 1.88 8.00 -5.47
N THR A 34 2.88 7.43 -4.79
CA THR A 34 3.18 5.99 -4.85
C THR A 34 1.94 5.14 -4.54
N GLY A 35 1.69 4.11 -5.34
CA GLY A 35 0.50 3.26 -5.22
C GLY A 35 -0.75 3.76 -5.96
N PHE A 36 -0.67 4.90 -6.65
CA PHE A 36 -1.74 5.45 -7.50
C PHE A 36 -1.27 5.66 -8.94
N ALA A 37 -2.20 5.59 -9.90
CA ALA A 37 -1.94 5.79 -11.32
C ALA A 37 -3.18 6.33 -12.06
N GLY A 38 -3.08 6.44 -13.39
CA GLY A 38 -4.07 7.05 -14.26
C GLY A 38 -3.86 8.56 -14.38
N ASP A 39 -4.44 9.15 -15.43
CA ASP A 39 -4.23 10.56 -15.78
C ASP A 39 -4.62 11.53 -14.65
N PHE A 40 -5.49 11.11 -13.74
CA PHE A 40 -5.97 11.89 -12.60
C PHE A 40 -5.68 11.23 -11.25
N CYS A 41 -4.80 10.23 -11.21
CA CYS A 41 -4.46 9.45 -10.00
C CYS A 41 -5.65 8.70 -9.38
N GLN A 42 -6.62 8.33 -10.21
CA GLN A 42 -7.86 7.64 -9.84
C GLN A 42 -7.72 6.11 -9.76
N LEU A 43 -6.67 5.56 -10.38
CA LEU A 43 -6.43 4.12 -10.49
C LEU A 43 -5.42 3.64 -9.44
N ILE A 44 -5.43 2.33 -9.21
CA ILE A 44 -4.37 1.65 -8.44
C ILE A 44 -3.15 1.51 -9.36
N GLU A 45 -1.97 1.82 -8.83
CA GLU A 45 -0.74 1.68 -9.60
C GLU A 45 -0.52 0.22 -10.04
N PRO A 46 -0.26 -0.05 -11.33
CA PRO A 46 0.05 -1.38 -11.80
C PRO A 46 1.32 -1.94 -11.15
N SER A 47 1.32 -3.23 -10.85
CA SER A 47 2.43 -3.98 -10.24
C SER A 47 3.58 -4.31 -11.23
N GLY A 48 3.68 -3.56 -12.33
CA GLY A 48 4.66 -3.81 -13.39
C GLY A 48 4.49 -5.20 -14.02
N ALA A 49 5.58 -5.98 -14.07
CA ALA A 49 5.58 -7.33 -14.62
C ALA A 49 4.89 -8.38 -13.72
N LEU A 50 4.61 -8.06 -12.45
CA LEU A 50 3.95 -8.98 -11.54
C LEU A 50 2.42 -8.95 -11.72
N LYS A 51 1.82 -10.14 -11.82
CA LYS A 51 0.35 -10.33 -11.84
C LYS A 51 -0.21 -10.37 -10.41
N CYS A 52 -0.06 -9.25 -9.69
CA CYS A 52 -0.56 -9.09 -8.33
C CYS A 52 -1.07 -7.66 -8.13
N GLY A 53 -1.68 -7.41 -6.98
CA GLY A 53 -2.21 -6.10 -6.64
C GLY A 53 -3.70 -5.96 -6.93
N GLY A 54 -4.23 -4.76 -6.69
CA GLY A 54 -5.65 -4.45 -6.88
C GLY A 54 -6.39 -4.11 -5.59
N LEU A 55 -7.71 -4.02 -5.70
CA LEU A 55 -8.58 -3.65 -4.59
C LEU A 55 -8.91 -4.88 -3.73
N ILE A 56 -8.63 -4.81 -2.43
CA ILE A 56 -9.05 -5.82 -1.46
C ILE A 56 -10.11 -5.19 -0.55
N PRO A 57 -11.40 -5.52 -0.72
CA PRO A 57 -12.43 -5.11 0.23
C PRO A 57 -12.22 -5.84 1.56
N THR A 58 -12.37 -5.12 2.68
CA THR A 58 -12.23 -5.75 4.00
C THR A 58 -13.54 -6.31 4.51
N THR A 59 -13.44 -7.30 5.41
CA THR A 59 -14.55 -7.81 6.23
C THR A 59 -14.31 -7.49 7.71
N SER A 60 -15.28 -7.78 8.59
CA SER A 60 -15.11 -7.67 10.05
C SER A 60 -14.28 -8.82 10.63
N LYS A 61 -14.16 -9.94 9.91
CA LYS A 61 -13.36 -11.08 10.31
C LYS A 61 -11.89 -10.77 10.11
N LEU A 62 -11.03 -11.35 10.94
CA LEU A 62 -9.59 -11.14 10.82
C LEU A 62 -9.07 -11.97 9.64
N THR A 63 -8.59 -11.29 8.61
CA THR A 63 -8.12 -11.91 7.37
C THR A 63 -6.60 -11.92 7.34
N ARG A 64 -5.99 -13.06 6.98
CA ARG A 64 -4.54 -13.22 6.89
C ARG A 64 -4.06 -12.94 5.47
N MET A 65 -2.95 -12.23 5.32
CA MET A 65 -2.27 -11.99 4.06
C MET A 65 -0.81 -12.38 4.19
N LYS A 66 -0.36 -13.28 3.31
CA LYS A 66 1.04 -13.68 3.14
C LYS A 66 1.49 -13.29 1.74
N ILE A 67 2.53 -12.47 1.66
CA ILE A 67 3.15 -12.02 0.43
C ILE A 67 4.61 -12.44 0.42
N THR A 68 5.05 -13.03 -0.70
CA THR A 68 6.46 -13.28 -0.98
C THR A 68 6.81 -12.68 -2.34
N ILE A 69 7.75 -11.73 -2.36
CA ILE A 69 8.32 -11.16 -3.59
C ILE A 69 9.80 -11.51 -3.64
N ALA A 70 10.21 -12.25 -4.67
CA ALA A 70 11.58 -12.57 -5.02
C ALA A 70 11.99 -11.77 -6.27
N ALA A 71 12.93 -10.84 -6.09
CA ALA A 71 13.47 -10.03 -7.18
C ALA A 71 14.94 -10.40 -7.44
N SER A 72 15.24 -10.81 -8.66
CA SER A 72 16.61 -11.06 -9.13
C SER A 72 17.03 -9.94 -10.08
N GLY A 73 18.25 -9.41 -9.91
CA GLY A 73 18.78 -8.36 -10.78
C GLY A 73 18.37 -6.94 -10.40
N PRO A 74 18.66 -5.96 -11.28
CA PRO A 74 18.56 -4.53 -10.94
C PRO A 74 17.13 -3.99 -10.95
N GLU A 75 16.15 -4.72 -11.49
CA GLU A 75 14.76 -4.27 -11.53
C GLU A 75 14.08 -4.45 -10.17
N ARG A 76 13.27 -3.46 -9.78
CA ARG A 76 12.43 -3.56 -8.59
C ARG A 76 11.10 -4.21 -8.96
N ARG A 77 10.80 -5.35 -8.35
CA ARG A 77 9.47 -5.96 -8.41
C ARG A 77 8.61 -5.38 -7.31
N LYS A 78 7.32 -5.17 -7.57
CA LYS A 78 6.36 -4.68 -6.58
C LYS A 78 4.97 -5.25 -6.78
N CYS A 79 4.20 -5.33 -5.69
CA CYS A 79 2.76 -5.57 -5.68
C CYS A 79 2.06 -4.41 -4.97
N VAL A 80 1.07 -3.80 -5.62
CA VAL A 80 0.31 -2.67 -5.07
C VAL A 80 -1.13 -3.09 -4.80
N TYR A 81 -1.52 -3.10 -3.53
CA TYR A 81 -2.90 -3.36 -3.11
C TYR A 81 -3.52 -2.12 -2.48
N HIS A 82 -4.81 -1.89 -2.70
CA HIS A 82 -5.60 -0.97 -1.89
C HIS A 82 -6.53 -1.79 -1.00
N ILE A 83 -6.24 -1.84 0.30
CA ILE A 83 -7.14 -2.45 1.28
C ILE A 83 -8.20 -1.41 1.63
N ARG A 84 -9.47 -1.70 1.34
CA ARG A 84 -10.56 -0.72 1.46
C ARG A 84 -11.69 -1.21 2.33
N SER A 85 -12.02 -0.41 3.34
CA SER A 85 -13.16 -0.65 4.22
C SER A 85 -14.45 0.01 3.71
N PRO A 86 -15.62 -0.49 4.16
CA PRO A 86 -16.89 0.15 3.88
C PRO A 86 -16.96 1.58 4.46
N PRO A 87 -17.94 2.40 4.05
CA PRO A 87 -18.14 3.73 4.61
C PRO A 87 -18.21 3.74 6.15
N ARG A 88 -17.68 4.81 6.74
CA ARG A 88 -17.64 5.07 8.20
C ARG A 88 -16.89 4.01 9.02
N ARG A 89 -15.98 3.27 8.39
CA ARG A 89 -15.10 2.29 9.04
C ARG A 89 -13.64 2.58 8.74
N ARG A 90 -12.75 2.02 9.55
CA ARG A 90 -11.29 2.10 9.42
C ARG A 90 -10.71 0.72 9.20
N VAL A 91 -9.54 0.63 8.59
CA VAL A 91 -8.80 -0.61 8.40
C VAL A 91 -7.84 -0.77 9.57
N MET A 92 -7.96 -1.88 10.29
CA MET A 92 -6.97 -2.32 11.26
C MET A 92 -6.01 -3.27 10.54
N ILE A 93 -4.70 -3.02 10.67
CA ILE A 93 -3.64 -3.89 10.16
C ILE A 93 -2.80 -4.38 11.33
N GLY A 94 -2.60 -5.69 11.37
CA GLY A 94 -1.73 -6.38 12.29
C GLY A 94 -0.53 -6.96 11.55
N LEU A 95 0.63 -6.34 11.67
CA LEU A 95 1.85 -6.84 11.07
C LEU A 95 2.49 -7.90 11.96
N GLN A 96 2.54 -9.15 11.50
CA GLN A 96 3.05 -10.29 12.29
C GLN A 96 4.51 -10.58 12.01
N GLU A 97 4.87 -10.73 10.74
CA GLU A 97 6.21 -11.16 10.35
C GLU A 97 6.66 -10.39 9.11
N ILE A 98 7.95 -10.05 9.10
CA ILE A 98 8.65 -9.48 7.95
C ILE A 98 10.00 -10.18 7.87
N ARG A 99 10.38 -10.57 6.66
CA ARG A 99 11.74 -10.97 6.31
C ARG A 99 12.15 -10.22 5.05
N GLY A 100 13.15 -9.37 5.16
CA GLY A 100 13.66 -8.55 4.05
C GLY A 100 15.05 -8.03 4.37
N VAL A 101 15.60 -7.19 3.48
CA VAL A 101 16.91 -6.56 3.70
C VAL A 101 16.71 -5.33 4.58
N CYS A 102 17.21 -5.41 5.81
CA CYS A 102 17.15 -4.30 6.76
C CYS A 102 18.15 -3.21 6.38
N GLN A 103 17.65 -2.01 6.13
CA GLN A 103 18.47 -0.83 5.85
C GLN A 103 17.68 0.44 6.19
N GLU A 104 18.40 1.55 6.38
CA GLU A 104 17.76 2.84 6.65
C GLU A 104 16.76 3.22 5.55
N GLY A 105 15.58 3.69 5.98
CA GLY A 105 14.48 4.06 5.08
C GLY A 105 13.82 2.90 4.32
N CYS A 106 14.31 1.65 4.49
CA CYS A 106 13.79 0.44 3.84
C CYS A 106 13.55 0.64 2.33
N TYR A 107 14.47 1.30 1.62
CA TYR A 107 14.23 1.69 0.24
C TYR A 107 14.39 0.55 -0.78
N ASN A 108 15.11 -0.55 -0.50
CA ASN A 108 15.32 -1.66 -1.44
C ASN A 108 14.24 -2.75 -1.37
N THR A 109 13.87 -3.15 -0.15
CA THR A 109 12.87 -4.17 0.13
C THR A 109 12.00 -3.66 1.26
N ALA A 110 10.67 -3.62 1.09
CA ALA A 110 9.76 -3.27 2.18
C ALA A 110 8.30 -3.61 1.87
N VAL A 111 7.51 -3.67 2.93
CA VAL A 111 6.08 -3.31 2.87
C VAL A 111 5.93 -1.84 3.26
N GLU A 112 5.39 -1.02 2.35
CA GLU A 112 4.98 0.37 2.58
C GLU A 112 3.47 0.42 2.81
N MET A 113 3.01 1.03 3.91
CA MET A 113 1.59 1.19 4.25
C MET A 113 1.24 2.67 4.45
N LYS A 114 0.33 3.20 3.64
CA LYS A 114 -0.16 4.59 3.78
C LYS A 114 -1.38 4.64 4.71
N MET A 115 -1.12 4.75 6.02
CA MET A 115 -2.15 4.66 7.07
C MET A 115 -2.81 5.99 7.45
N ILE A 116 -2.22 7.14 7.10
CA ILE A 116 -2.61 8.45 7.65
C ILE A 116 -3.72 9.17 6.88
N GLY A 117 -4.14 8.66 5.72
CA GLY A 117 -5.20 9.25 4.89
C GLY A 117 -4.76 10.37 3.95
N ASP A 118 -3.62 11.02 4.22
CA ASP A 118 -2.88 11.80 3.21
C ASP A 118 -1.91 10.86 2.49
N PHE A 119 -2.09 10.71 1.17
CA PHE A 119 -1.30 9.76 0.38
C PHE A 119 -0.03 10.36 -0.23
N ARG A 120 0.17 11.69 -0.12
CA ARG A 120 1.36 12.38 -0.67
C ARG A 120 2.66 11.89 -0.03
N PRO A 121 2.78 11.77 1.30
CA PRO A 121 4.03 11.32 1.92
C PRO A 121 4.24 9.83 1.73
N VAL A 122 5.50 9.39 1.79
CA VAL A 122 5.85 7.96 1.89
C VAL A 122 5.17 7.36 3.13
N GLY A 123 4.59 6.17 2.97
CA GLY A 123 3.94 5.45 4.07
C GLY A 123 4.93 4.88 5.09
N TYR A 124 4.42 4.20 6.12
CA TYR A 124 5.27 3.42 7.01
C TYR A 124 5.93 2.29 6.24
N ARG A 125 7.27 2.24 6.23
CA ARG A 125 8.03 1.16 5.60
C ARG A 125 8.61 0.23 6.65
N PHE A 126 8.44 -1.06 6.42
CA PHE A 126 9.01 -2.10 7.26
C PHE A 126 9.74 -3.15 6.40
N CYS A 127 10.97 -3.47 6.79
CA CYS A 127 11.87 -4.37 6.06
C CYS A 127 12.74 -5.25 6.97
N CYS A 128 13.02 -4.78 8.18
CA CYS A 128 13.80 -5.51 9.16
C CYS A 128 12.96 -6.62 9.80
N ASN A 129 13.60 -7.71 10.17
CA ASN A 129 12.94 -8.82 10.86
C ASN A 129 12.21 -8.31 12.10
N SER A 130 10.90 -8.50 12.13
CA SER A 130 10.05 -8.18 13.28
C SER A 130 9.49 -9.48 13.83
N HIS A 131 9.85 -9.80 15.07
CA HIS A 131 9.28 -10.94 15.81
C HIS A 131 8.11 -10.53 16.70
N SER A 132 7.77 -9.24 16.76
CA SER A 132 6.65 -8.72 17.55
C SER A 132 5.50 -8.23 16.68
N PHE A 133 4.29 -8.56 17.11
CA PHE A 133 3.06 -8.16 16.45
C PHE A 133 2.84 -6.64 16.59
N ARG A 134 2.67 -5.94 15.46
CA ARG A 134 2.41 -4.48 15.44
C ARG A 134 1.00 -4.20 14.92
N ARG A 135 0.15 -3.66 15.79
CA ARG A 135 -1.21 -3.23 15.45
C ARG A 135 -1.23 -1.77 15.03
N MET A 136 -1.86 -1.48 13.90
CA MET A 136 -2.02 -0.12 13.34
C MET A 136 -3.48 0.09 12.90
N LEU A 137 -3.98 1.31 13.06
CA LEU A 137 -5.33 1.68 12.68
C LEU A 137 -5.31 2.86 11.69
N SER A 138 -5.79 2.64 10.47
CA SER A 138 -5.74 3.64 9.39
C SER A 138 -6.66 4.82 9.67
N ARG A 139 -6.28 6.08 9.45
CA ARG A 139 -7.19 7.23 9.62
C ARG A 139 -8.36 7.22 8.63
N GLY A 140 -8.10 6.81 7.39
CA GLY A 140 -9.09 6.73 6.32
C GLY A 140 -9.60 5.31 6.08
N ARG A 141 -10.58 5.20 5.16
CA ARG A 141 -11.15 3.93 4.72
C ARG A 141 -10.30 3.16 3.71
N ASN A 142 -9.34 3.82 3.06
CA ASN A 142 -8.49 3.25 2.01
C ASN A 142 -7.05 3.22 2.49
N VAL A 143 -6.41 2.05 2.40
CA VAL A 143 -4.99 1.86 2.75
C VAL A 143 -4.26 1.29 1.54
N PRO A 144 -3.54 2.13 0.79
CA PRO A 144 -2.53 1.67 -0.15
C PRO A 144 -1.41 0.94 0.58
N ILE A 145 -1.13 -0.28 0.13
CA ILE A 145 -0.03 -1.12 0.60
C ILE A 145 0.79 -1.55 -0.60
N THR A 146 2.07 -1.24 -0.57
CA THR A 146 3.02 -1.61 -1.62
C THR A 146 4.08 -2.54 -1.03
N PHE A 147 4.14 -3.76 -1.52
CA PHE A 147 5.22 -4.69 -1.25
C PHE A 147 6.24 -4.55 -2.39
N PHE A 148 7.52 -4.44 -2.09
CA PHE A 148 8.52 -4.38 -3.14
C PHE A 148 9.83 -5.00 -2.72
N ALA A 149 10.56 -5.52 -3.71
CA ALA A 149 11.90 -6.06 -3.55
C ALA A 149 12.78 -5.74 -4.75
N ARG A 150 14.09 -5.62 -4.49
CA ARG A 150 15.12 -5.41 -5.51
C ARG A 150 16.34 -6.24 -5.13
N ASN A 151 16.82 -7.08 -6.05
CA ASN A 151 17.96 -7.98 -5.85
C ASN A 151 17.94 -8.72 -4.49
N SER A 152 16.75 -9.12 -4.05
CA SER A 152 16.48 -9.71 -2.73
C SER A 152 15.06 -10.27 -2.68
N THR A 153 14.74 -10.94 -1.57
CA THR A 153 13.41 -11.45 -1.27
C THR A 153 12.78 -10.65 -0.13
N LEU A 154 11.47 -10.40 -0.24
CA LEU A 154 10.62 -9.90 0.82
C LEU A 154 9.55 -10.95 1.13
N GLU A 155 9.43 -11.33 2.40
CA GLU A 155 8.30 -12.10 2.91
C GLU A 155 7.58 -11.29 3.98
N VAL A 156 6.25 -11.20 3.90
CA VAL A 156 5.43 -10.49 4.88
C VAL A 156 4.21 -11.32 5.22
N ILE A 157 3.94 -11.43 6.52
CA ILE A 157 2.66 -11.93 7.03
C ILE A 157 2.01 -10.80 7.82
N LEU A 158 0.82 -10.40 7.38
CA LEU A 158 -0.01 -9.43 8.07
C LEU A 158 -1.45 -9.93 8.17
N TYR A 159 -2.22 -9.28 9.03
CA TYR A 159 -3.65 -9.47 9.15
C TYR A 159 -4.35 -8.15 8.95
N PHE A 160 -5.58 -8.18 8.45
CA PHE A 160 -6.41 -6.99 8.36
C PHE A 160 -7.88 -7.30 8.58
N ARG A 161 -8.62 -6.27 8.99
CA ARG A 161 -10.09 -6.24 9.03
C ARG A 161 -10.57 -4.80 9.06
N TRP A 162 -11.85 -4.55 8.79
CA TRP A 162 -12.43 -3.28 9.21
C TRP A 162 -12.82 -3.30 10.68
N VAL A 163 -12.78 -2.11 11.29
CA VAL A 163 -13.31 -1.85 12.64
C VAL A 163 -14.22 -0.62 12.59
N VAL A 164 -15.17 -0.55 13.53
CA VAL A 164 -16.00 0.64 13.74
C VAL A 164 -15.19 1.65 14.56
N LEU A 165 -15.42 2.94 14.31
CA LEU A 165 -14.94 4.03 15.15
C LEU A 165 -15.69 4.01 16.48
N THR A 166 -15.18 3.27 17.46
CA THR A 166 -15.51 3.42 18.87
C THR A 166 -14.26 3.88 19.62
N PRO A 167 -14.37 4.61 20.75
CA PRO A 167 -13.22 4.95 21.60
C PRO A 167 -12.35 3.72 21.92
N ASP A 168 -12.98 2.56 22.14
CA ASP A 168 -12.31 1.28 22.44
C ASP A 168 -11.45 0.75 21.28
N ALA A 169 -11.72 1.14 20.03
CA ALA A 169 -10.98 0.67 18.87
C ALA A 169 -9.54 1.22 18.85
N GLU A 170 -9.33 2.44 19.38
CA GLU A 170 -8.00 3.05 19.51
C GLU A 170 -7.15 2.34 20.58
N ASP A 171 -7.78 1.79 21.63
CA ASP A 171 -7.10 1.18 22.78
C ASP A 171 -6.91 -0.35 22.73
N ALA A 172 -7.62 -1.08 21.88
CA ALA A 172 -7.56 -2.55 21.85
C ALA A 172 -6.24 -3.16 21.29
N ARG A 173 -5.09 -3.03 21.97
CA ARG A 173 -3.77 -3.59 21.57
C ARG A 173 -3.71 -5.11 21.35
N TYR A 174 -4.78 -5.86 21.63
CA TYR A 174 -4.80 -7.31 21.58
C TYR A 174 -5.87 -7.82 20.60
N LEU A 175 -5.47 -8.71 19.69
CA LEU A 175 -6.38 -9.50 18.88
C LEU A 175 -6.53 -10.88 19.52
N ASN A 176 -7.76 -11.26 19.89
CA ASN A 176 -8.06 -12.66 20.23
C ASN A 176 -8.03 -13.49 18.94
N ALA A 177 -7.18 -14.52 18.92
CA ALA A 177 -6.84 -15.34 17.75
C ALA A 177 -7.99 -16.26 17.25
N THR A 178 -9.17 -16.22 17.85
CA THR A 178 -10.27 -17.16 17.62
C THR A 178 -11.21 -16.82 16.45
N GLN A 179 -10.92 -15.80 15.64
CA GLN A 179 -11.79 -15.36 14.53
C GLN A 179 -11.03 -15.10 13.21
N LEU A 180 -10.14 -16.03 12.85
CA LEU A 180 -9.43 -16.04 11.58
C LEU A 180 -10.35 -16.52 10.46
N ALA A 181 -10.48 -15.76 9.38
CA ALA A 181 -11.13 -16.22 8.16
C ALA A 181 -10.40 -15.72 6.92
N GLU A 182 -10.26 -16.63 5.95
CA GLU A 182 -9.67 -16.48 4.62
C GLU A 182 -8.20 -16.02 4.58
N VAL A 183 -7.39 -16.76 3.82
CA VAL A 183 -5.94 -16.59 3.73
C VAL A 183 -5.60 -16.11 2.32
N TYR A 184 -5.27 -14.83 2.17
CA TYR A 184 -4.62 -14.33 0.98
C TYR A 184 -3.18 -14.85 0.99
N THR A 185 -2.83 -15.74 0.07
CA THR A 185 -1.45 -16.19 -0.12
C THR A 185 -1.07 -15.86 -1.55
N GLN A 186 0.01 -15.10 -1.72
CA GLN A 186 0.57 -14.82 -3.04
C GLN A 186 2.08 -14.97 -2.97
N SER A 187 2.61 -15.88 -3.80
CA SER A 187 4.03 -15.99 -4.10
C SER A 187 4.30 -15.60 -5.55
N ASP A 188 5.55 -15.27 -5.88
CA ASP A 188 5.97 -14.97 -7.25
C ASP A 188 5.80 -16.16 -8.23
N ALA A 189 5.62 -17.39 -7.72
CA ALA A 189 5.34 -18.58 -8.51
C ALA A 189 3.84 -18.77 -8.81
N ASP A 190 2.97 -18.10 -8.06
CA ASP A 190 1.53 -18.18 -8.25
C ASP A 190 1.15 -17.24 -9.38
N ASN A 191 0.93 -17.81 -10.57
CA ASN A 191 0.36 -17.16 -11.76
C ASN A 191 -1.09 -16.66 -11.53
N GLY A 192 -1.33 -15.87 -10.48
CA GLY A 192 -2.58 -15.15 -10.23
C GLY A 192 -3.83 -16.02 -10.11
N LYS A 193 -3.73 -17.24 -9.57
CA LYS A 193 -4.92 -18.01 -9.20
C LYS A 193 -5.18 -17.85 -7.70
N VAL A 194 -6.05 -16.89 -7.37
CA VAL A 194 -6.92 -16.92 -6.20
C VAL A 194 -8.32 -17.15 -6.71
#